data_AF-A0A955IVM3-F1
#
_entry.id   AF-A0A955IVM3-F1
#
_cell.length_a   1.000
_cell.length_b   1.000
_cell.length_c   1.000
_cell.angle_alpha   90.00
_cell.angle_beta   90.00
_cell.angle_gamma   90.00
#
_symmetry.space_group_name_H-M   'P 1'
#
loop_
_entity.id
_entity.type
_entity.pdbx_description
1 polymer ?
#
loop_
_entity_poly.entity_id
_entity_poly.type
_entity_poly.pdbx_seq_one_letter_code
_entity_poly.pdbx_strand_id
1 'polypeptide(L)'
;MKKMKIKNITRFLFVIFGVLSINILLNSTKVLAATVTWDGDGGTSAGWSNAINWDNDTLPVDGDDLVFPCSDLSGCASIADIDIEVNSISMTGVGTHEATMPVTPAVITVNGDITSEAEGSNIHANFTIGTDIEIHNVMIAAYPFDLNGNIVTLTGNGQLRSNGANPDGPDGWIGIGGQITGDGELIIDVDPDTEVYLSSSITDPSDYTGITRIISGRVGTGMSLLVAGQHESGGNDSLVDSMFGQSDVEVEQDGKILFYLNNNENNQSIDNTFTISGGALTNDQLEFINLTTDNSIINFAIPNIVLESDSRFDATTYNGDVLIDLAGIDNNGQYCVSYGNNNEDEDSFENGPVCGNSVVPSCSLTSNLSSITAGGSVILTWVATDATTVTLSGPGISGAQTVTPPNGGTITMTPPSNITSATYTLNATGPGGACTPSSVTITITPAASVATCSLTSSLSSISAGASATLSWTVTGATSGTITGPGVTQNLTIPPNSGTLTVTPPSNITSATYTLNATGPGGACAASNVTITLLPVDQNNDDEYVVDEEYLPEGVEEEESIVPGVGKTGIAGDTPKAVTLATAGTGAILVIMKTGLWLLRKR
;
A
#
# COMPACT_ATOMS: atom_id res chain seq x y z
N MET A 1 48.46 64.60 -87.21
CA MET A 1 47.05 64.16 -87.33
C MET A 1 47.01 62.76 -87.95
N LYS A 2 46.98 61.70 -87.14
CA LYS A 2 46.95 60.32 -87.64
C LYS A 2 46.10 59.45 -86.73
N LYS A 3 44.91 59.12 -87.26
CA LYS A 3 44.07 57.95 -86.99
C LYS A 3 44.47 57.10 -85.77
N MET A 4 44.09 57.53 -84.59
CA MET A 4 44.04 56.63 -83.43
C MET A 4 42.71 56.83 -82.72
N LYS A 5 42.08 55.71 -82.39
CA LYS A 5 41.06 55.52 -81.34
C LYS A 5 39.56 55.61 -81.64
N ILE A 6 39.07 55.69 -82.88
CA ILE A 6 37.59 55.55 -83.07
C ILE A 6 37.12 54.11 -82.83
N LYS A 7 37.84 53.10 -83.33
CA LYS A 7 37.44 51.68 -83.19
C LYS A 7 37.52 51.15 -81.74
N ASN A 8 38.38 51.73 -80.91
CA ASN A 8 38.51 51.36 -79.50
C ASN A 8 37.50 52.09 -78.62
N ILE A 9 37.10 53.31 -78.98
CA ILE A 9 36.05 54.05 -78.26
C ILE A 9 34.69 53.38 -78.49
N THR A 10 34.37 52.91 -79.72
CA THR A 10 33.11 52.21 -79.97
C THR A 10 33.02 50.85 -79.26
N ARG A 11 34.12 50.09 -79.18
CA ARG A 11 34.18 48.83 -78.40
C ARG A 11 34.13 49.08 -76.89
N PHE A 12 34.77 50.14 -76.40
CA PHE A 12 34.76 50.50 -74.98
C PHE A 12 33.37 51.02 -74.54
N LEU A 13 32.68 51.79 -75.38
CA LEU A 13 31.29 52.19 -75.15
C LEU A 13 30.31 51.01 -75.24
N PHE A 14 30.51 50.04 -76.14
CA PHE A 14 29.67 48.82 -76.19
C PHE A 14 29.86 47.92 -74.97
N VAL A 15 31.08 47.82 -74.43
CA VAL A 15 31.34 47.08 -73.19
C VAL A 15 30.81 47.82 -71.97
N ILE A 16 30.92 49.15 -71.90
CA ILE A 16 30.31 49.92 -70.81
C ILE A 16 28.78 49.90 -70.90
N PHE A 17 28.18 50.09 -72.08
CA PHE A 17 26.72 49.96 -72.22
C PHE A 17 26.27 48.52 -71.98
N GLY A 18 27.01 47.50 -72.41
CA GLY A 18 26.71 46.10 -72.13
C GLY A 18 26.81 45.75 -70.64
N VAL A 19 27.84 46.23 -69.94
CA VAL A 19 28.00 46.01 -68.49
C VAL A 19 27.03 46.86 -67.67
N LEU A 20 26.69 48.08 -68.10
CA LEU A 20 25.70 48.94 -67.45
C LEU A 20 24.27 48.44 -67.68
N SER A 21 23.96 47.92 -68.87
CA SER A 21 22.66 47.27 -69.14
C SER A 21 22.55 45.90 -68.47
N ILE A 22 23.64 45.13 -68.33
CA ILE A 22 23.65 43.90 -67.54
C ILE A 22 23.48 44.19 -66.04
N ASN A 23 24.07 45.26 -65.49
CA ASN A 23 23.84 45.66 -64.09
C ASN A 23 22.43 46.25 -63.86
N ILE A 24 21.83 46.90 -64.86
CA ILE A 24 20.44 47.38 -64.79
C ILE A 24 19.43 46.23 -65.00
N LEU A 25 19.80 45.16 -65.73
CA LEU A 25 19.00 43.93 -65.83
C LEU A 25 19.18 42.98 -64.62
N LEU A 26 20.24 43.13 -63.83
CA LEU A 26 20.52 42.30 -62.64
C LEU A 26 20.13 42.97 -61.31
N ASN A 27 19.80 44.26 -61.32
CA ASN A 27 18.98 44.83 -60.26
C ASN A 27 17.55 44.38 -60.50
N SER A 28 17.22 43.15 -60.09
CA SER A 28 15.85 42.91 -59.65
C SER A 28 15.58 43.98 -58.60
N THR A 29 14.69 44.92 -58.89
CA THR A 29 14.10 45.74 -57.85
C THR A 29 13.51 44.74 -56.87
N LYS A 30 14.22 44.44 -55.78
CA LYS A 30 13.59 43.81 -54.62
C LYS A 30 12.51 44.81 -54.25
N VAL A 31 11.27 44.46 -54.58
CA VAL A 31 10.11 45.16 -54.06
C VAL A 31 10.28 45.07 -52.54
N LEU A 32 10.27 46.24 -51.89
CA LEU A 32 10.40 46.26 -50.44
C LEU A 32 9.05 45.81 -49.89
N ALA A 33 9.10 44.95 -48.88
CA ALA A 33 7.98 44.64 -47.99
C ALA A 33 7.16 45.90 -47.72
N ALA A 34 5.88 45.84 -48.00
CA ALA A 34 4.91 46.90 -47.80
C ALA A 34 3.62 46.35 -47.20
N THR A 35 2.77 47.25 -46.71
CA THR A 35 1.38 46.91 -46.39
C THR A 35 0.56 47.01 -47.67
N VAL A 36 -0.12 45.92 -48.04
CA VAL A 36 -1.00 45.86 -49.21
C VAL A 36 -2.41 45.55 -48.71
N THR A 37 -3.38 46.35 -49.15
CA THR A 37 -4.75 46.34 -48.61
C THR A 37 -5.71 45.78 -49.65
N TRP A 38 -6.49 44.77 -49.26
CA TRP A 38 -7.59 44.26 -50.06
C TRP A 38 -8.66 45.34 -50.20
N ASP A 39 -9.00 45.73 -51.43
CA ASP A 39 -10.13 46.63 -51.71
C ASP A 39 -11.29 45.91 -52.40
N GLY A 40 -11.04 44.70 -52.92
CA GLY A 40 -12.07 43.85 -53.50
C GLY A 40 -12.85 44.52 -54.64
N ASP A 41 -12.18 45.39 -55.42
CA ASP A 41 -12.75 46.36 -56.38
C ASP A 41 -13.54 45.75 -57.58
N GLY A 42 -14.01 44.51 -57.46
CA GLY A 42 -15.08 43.94 -58.28
C GLY A 42 -14.62 43.26 -59.56
N GLY A 43 -13.39 42.75 -59.59
CA GLY A 43 -12.91 41.87 -60.66
C GLY A 43 -13.79 40.62 -60.82
N THR A 44 -13.71 39.93 -61.98
CA THR A 44 -14.46 38.68 -62.22
C THR A 44 -13.98 37.50 -61.36
N SER A 45 -12.87 37.67 -60.61
CA SER A 45 -12.32 36.70 -59.66
C SER A 45 -11.97 37.40 -58.35
N ALA A 46 -12.31 36.78 -57.22
CA ALA A 46 -11.92 37.22 -55.88
C ALA A 46 -10.52 36.70 -55.48
N GLY A 47 -9.64 36.44 -56.46
CA GLY A 47 -8.32 35.86 -56.23
C GLY A 47 -7.27 36.89 -55.78
N TRP A 48 -6.37 36.49 -54.88
CA TRP A 48 -5.18 37.25 -54.49
C TRP A 48 -4.21 37.44 -55.67
N SER A 49 -4.26 36.56 -56.67
CA SER A 49 -3.54 36.63 -57.95
C SER A 49 -3.97 37.77 -58.87
N ASN A 50 -5.07 38.44 -58.55
CA ASN A 50 -5.63 39.51 -59.38
C ASN A 50 -5.35 40.87 -58.75
N ALA A 51 -4.49 41.65 -59.42
CA ALA A 51 -4.02 42.93 -58.92
C ALA A 51 -5.16 43.92 -58.65
N ILE A 52 -6.28 43.81 -59.37
CA ILE A 52 -7.44 44.70 -59.23
C ILE A 52 -8.19 44.57 -57.90
N ASN A 53 -7.87 43.55 -57.10
CA ASN A 53 -8.49 43.35 -55.78
C ASN A 53 -7.65 43.94 -54.64
N TRP A 54 -6.54 44.59 -54.98
CA TRP A 54 -5.57 45.15 -54.04
C TRP A 54 -5.36 46.63 -54.32
N ASP A 55 -5.09 47.38 -53.26
CA ASP A 55 -4.94 48.82 -53.32
C ASP A 55 -3.87 49.24 -54.34
N ASN A 56 -4.20 50.26 -55.13
CA ASN A 56 -3.38 50.73 -56.25
C ASN A 56 -3.14 49.69 -57.36
N ASP A 57 -4.03 48.71 -57.52
CA ASP A 57 -3.95 47.65 -58.52
C ASP A 57 -2.59 46.90 -58.47
N THR A 58 -2.05 46.68 -57.27
CA THR A 58 -0.71 46.12 -57.06
C THR A 58 -0.77 44.75 -56.39
N LEU A 59 -0.18 43.73 -57.03
CA LEU A 59 -0.12 42.39 -56.45
C LEU A 59 0.76 42.38 -55.18
N PRO A 60 0.35 41.63 -54.15
CA PRO A 60 1.20 41.37 -53.01
C PRO A 60 2.43 40.54 -53.44
N VAL A 61 3.55 40.74 -52.75
CA VAL A 61 4.82 40.05 -52.97
C VAL A 61 5.38 39.52 -51.66
N ASP A 62 6.42 38.69 -51.76
CA ASP A 62 7.10 38.12 -50.60
C ASP A 62 7.57 39.20 -49.61
N GLY A 63 7.18 39.03 -48.34
CA GLY A 63 7.46 39.92 -47.23
C GLY A 63 6.43 41.02 -47.01
N ASP A 64 5.30 41.05 -47.73
CA ASP A 64 4.26 42.05 -47.49
C ASP A 64 3.41 41.75 -46.24
N ASP A 65 2.81 42.80 -45.67
CA ASP A 65 1.72 42.71 -44.69
C ASP A 65 0.39 42.79 -45.43
N LEU A 66 -0.46 41.76 -45.31
CA LEU A 66 -1.75 41.75 -45.97
C LEU A 66 -2.84 42.28 -45.04
N VAL A 67 -3.58 43.30 -45.47
CA VAL A 67 -4.69 43.87 -44.70
C VAL A 67 -6.00 43.67 -45.44
N PHE A 68 -6.98 43.07 -44.78
CA PHE A 68 -8.33 42.85 -45.26
C PHE A 68 -9.30 43.69 -44.44
N PRO A 69 -9.80 44.83 -44.96
CA PRO A 69 -10.78 45.66 -44.28
C PRO A 69 -12.22 45.29 -44.66
N CYS A 70 -13.06 44.95 -43.68
CA CYS A 70 -14.51 44.79 -43.84
C CYS A 70 -15.31 45.97 -43.29
N SER A 71 -16.06 46.62 -44.18
CA SER A 71 -16.93 47.76 -43.83
C SER A 71 -18.40 47.41 -43.60
N ASP A 72 -18.89 46.22 -43.97
CA ASP A 72 -20.27 45.78 -43.71
C ASP A 72 -20.41 44.25 -43.52
N LEU A 73 -21.62 43.80 -43.15
CA LEU A 73 -21.95 42.38 -42.86
C LEU A 73 -22.00 41.48 -44.11
N SER A 74 -21.69 42.01 -45.30
CA SER A 74 -21.39 41.20 -46.48
C SER A 74 -19.91 40.89 -46.49
N GLY A 75 -19.53 39.70 -46.01
CA GLY A 75 -18.14 39.32 -45.77
C GLY A 75 -17.21 39.61 -46.95
N CYS A 76 -15.99 40.04 -46.63
CA CYS A 76 -14.92 40.34 -47.59
C CYS A 76 -14.33 39.06 -48.18
N ALA A 77 -15.17 38.36 -48.94
CA ALA A 77 -14.83 37.08 -49.52
C ALA A 77 -13.62 37.22 -50.45
N SER A 78 -12.55 36.48 -50.16
CA SER A 78 -11.36 36.41 -51.02
C SER A 78 -10.95 34.95 -51.28
N ILE A 79 -10.02 34.76 -52.21
CA ILE A 79 -9.52 33.45 -52.61
C ILE A 79 -7.98 33.50 -52.61
N ALA A 80 -7.35 32.74 -51.72
CA ALA A 80 -5.90 32.64 -51.66
C ALA A 80 -5.37 31.69 -52.76
N ASP A 81 -5.06 32.24 -53.94
CA ASP A 81 -4.69 31.49 -55.16
C ASP A 81 -3.27 31.72 -55.66
N ILE A 82 -2.39 32.23 -54.80
CA ILE A 82 -0.96 32.40 -55.06
C ILE A 82 -0.13 31.87 -53.91
N ASP A 83 1.01 31.26 -54.23
CA ASP A 83 2.05 31.00 -53.24
C ASP A 83 2.68 32.34 -52.86
N ILE A 84 2.76 32.62 -51.56
CA ILE A 84 3.31 33.88 -51.06
C ILE A 84 3.90 33.72 -49.66
N GLU A 85 5.02 34.38 -49.41
CA GLU A 85 5.57 34.58 -48.08
C GLU A 85 5.11 35.94 -47.53
N VAL A 86 4.39 35.99 -46.41
CA VAL A 86 3.86 37.23 -45.84
C VAL A 86 4.41 37.45 -44.44
N ASN A 87 4.56 38.72 -44.05
CA ASN A 87 4.94 39.08 -42.69
C ASN A 87 3.77 38.95 -41.71
N SER A 88 2.56 39.28 -42.15
CA SER A 88 1.36 39.24 -41.32
C SER A 88 0.10 39.22 -42.16
N ILE A 89 -1.00 38.78 -41.56
CA ILE A 89 -2.34 38.88 -42.14
C ILE A 89 -3.25 39.55 -41.10
N SER A 90 -3.85 40.68 -41.44
CA SER A 90 -4.73 41.42 -40.54
C SER A 90 -6.10 41.64 -41.16
N MET A 91 -7.14 41.22 -40.45
CA MET A 91 -8.54 41.39 -40.77
C MET A 91 -9.12 42.49 -39.87
N THR A 92 -9.60 43.58 -40.46
CA THR A 92 -9.99 44.79 -39.73
C THR A 92 -11.43 45.17 -40.03
N GLY A 93 -12.08 45.88 -39.11
CA GLY A 93 -13.47 46.30 -39.27
C GLY A 93 -14.47 45.36 -38.56
N VAL A 94 -15.75 45.44 -38.97
CA VAL A 94 -16.88 44.96 -38.16
C VAL A 94 -17.66 43.78 -38.77
N GLY A 95 -17.19 43.26 -39.91
CA GLY A 95 -17.78 42.11 -40.60
C GLY A 95 -16.92 40.86 -40.46
N THR A 96 -17.53 39.69 -40.67
CA THR A 96 -16.80 38.42 -40.76
C THR A 96 -16.02 38.36 -42.08
N HIS A 97 -14.74 38.00 -42.00
CA HIS A 97 -13.90 37.82 -43.19
C HIS A 97 -13.87 36.35 -43.56
N GLU A 98 -14.09 36.03 -44.84
CA GLU A 98 -14.00 34.66 -45.34
C GLU A 98 -13.01 34.59 -46.51
N ALA A 99 -11.88 33.93 -46.32
CA ALA A 99 -10.99 33.58 -47.42
C ALA A 99 -11.16 32.10 -47.75
N THR A 100 -11.48 31.77 -49.00
CA THR A 100 -11.73 30.39 -49.46
C THR A 100 -10.57 29.84 -50.28
N MET A 101 -10.39 28.51 -50.26
CA MET A 101 -9.39 27.85 -51.10
C MET A 101 -9.84 27.80 -52.57
N PRO A 102 -8.92 28.05 -53.53
CA PRO A 102 -9.13 27.66 -54.92
C PRO A 102 -9.00 26.14 -55.11
N VAL A 103 -9.45 25.65 -56.27
CA VAL A 103 -9.40 24.23 -56.69
C VAL A 103 -7.98 23.62 -56.81
N THR A 104 -6.91 24.38 -56.59
CA THR A 104 -5.51 23.92 -56.54
C THR A 104 -4.79 24.66 -55.41
N PRO A 105 -4.28 23.99 -54.36
CA PRO A 105 -3.93 24.67 -53.12
C PRO A 105 -2.66 25.50 -53.28
N ALA A 106 -2.79 26.80 -53.06
CA ALA A 106 -1.67 27.69 -52.85
C ALA A 106 -1.14 27.55 -51.41
N VAL A 107 0.16 27.79 -51.21
CA VAL A 107 0.81 27.74 -49.90
C VAL A 107 1.16 29.15 -49.44
N ILE A 108 0.65 29.53 -48.27
CA ILE A 108 0.97 30.78 -47.61
C ILE A 108 2.02 30.50 -46.54
N THR A 109 3.21 31.08 -46.67
CA THR A 109 4.20 31.10 -45.58
C THR A 109 3.99 32.36 -44.76
N VAL A 110 3.81 32.24 -43.44
CA VAL A 110 3.54 33.39 -42.58
C VAL A 110 4.65 33.57 -41.55
N ASN A 111 5.21 34.78 -41.51
CA ASN A 111 6.33 35.18 -40.65
C ASN A 111 5.92 36.15 -39.51
N GLY A 112 4.66 36.11 -39.08
CA GLY A 112 4.12 36.97 -38.04
C GLY A 112 2.61 36.79 -37.87
N ASP A 113 1.99 37.65 -37.08
CA ASP A 113 0.66 37.35 -36.54
C ASP A 113 -0.46 37.34 -37.60
N ILE A 114 -1.47 36.50 -37.34
CA ILE A 114 -2.72 36.44 -38.08
C ILE A 114 -3.82 36.94 -37.13
N THR A 115 -4.39 38.10 -37.41
CA THR A 115 -5.29 38.76 -36.44
C THR A 115 -6.62 39.15 -37.09
N SER A 116 -7.70 39.08 -36.30
CA SER A 116 -8.99 39.67 -36.66
C SER A 116 -9.60 40.51 -35.55
N GLU A 117 -10.12 41.69 -35.91
CA GLU A 117 -10.94 42.52 -35.01
C GLU A 117 -12.36 41.97 -34.83
N ALA A 118 -12.82 41.09 -35.71
CA ALA A 118 -14.16 40.51 -35.71
C ALA A 118 -14.13 38.99 -35.49
N GLU A 119 -14.87 38.53 -34.49
CA GLU A 119 -15.08 37.11 -34.19
C GLU A 119 -15.66 36.38 -35.42
N GLY A 120 -15.23 35.13 -35.65
CA GLY A 120 -15.78 34.28 -36.71
C GLY A 120 -15.18 34.53 -38.10
N SER A 121 -14.06 35.24 -38.17
CA SER A 121 -13.29 35.35 -39.41
C SER A 121 -12.53 34.05 -39.69
N ASN A 122 -12.53 33.61 -40.94
CA ASN A 122 -11.94 32.34 -41.35
C ASN A 122 -11.02 32.48 -42.58
N ILE A 123 -9.92 31.73 -42.55
CA ILE A 123 -9.02 31.59 -43.70
C ILE A 123 -8.91 30.12 -44.06
N HIS A 124 -9.28 29.80 -45.29
CA HIS A 124 -9.07 28.48 -45.87
C HIS A 124 -7.90 28.53 -46.85
N ALA A 125 -6.76 27.98 -46.45
CA ALA A 125 -5.54 27.92 -47.27
C ALA A 125 -4.55 26.90 -46.69
N ASN A 126 -3.52 26.54 -47.44
CA ASN A 126 -2.40 25.79 -46.86
C ASN A 126 -1.44 26.77 -46.22
N PHE A 127 -0.97 26.43 -45.02
CA PHE A 127 -0.08 27.30 -44.25
C PHE A 127 1.23 26.59 -43.92
N THR A 128 2.30 27.36 -43.98
CA THR A 128 3.59 27.01 -43.38
C THR A 128 4.00 28.15 -42.46
N ILE A 129 4.25 27.85 -41.19
CA ILE A 129 4.67 28.84 -40.22
C ILE A 129 6.19 29.05 -40.33
N GLY A 130 6.63 30.30 -40.47
CA GLY A 130 8.04 30.64 -40.66
C GLY A 130 8.74 31.17 -39.40
N THR A 131 7.97 31.56 -38.38
CA THR A 131 8.45 32.03 -37.07
C THR A 131 7.36 31.80 -36.02
N ASP A 132 7.64 32.04 -34.74
CA ASP A 132 6.60 32.05 -33.71
C ASP A 132 5.53 33.11 -34.02
N ILE A 133 4.24 32.74 -33.99
CA ILE A 133 3.11 33.62 -34.31
C ILE A 133 1.96 33.55 -33.31
N GLU A 134 1.19 34.63 -33.25
CA GLU A 134 -0.15 34.65 -32.66
C GLU A 134 -1.23 34.52 -33.75
N ILE A 135 -2.26 33.72 -33.48
CA ILE A 135 -3.50 33.69 -34.25
C ILE A 135 -4.63 34.18 -33.34
N HIS A 136 -5.12 35.39 -33.60
CA HIS A 136 -6.09 36.08 -32.75
C HIS A 136 -7.47 36.18 -33.42
N ASN A 137 -8.50 35.59 -32.81
CA ASN A 137 -9.90 35.61 -33.29
C ASN A 137 -10.13 35.05 -34.71
N VAL A 138 -9.26 34.14 -35.17
CA VAL A 138 -9.33 33.57 -36.52
C VAL A 138 -9.44 32.05 -36.45
N MET A 139 -10.31 31.49 -37.30
CA MET A 139 -10.27 30.07 -37.62
C MET A 139 -9.49 29.83 -38.92
N ILE A 140 -8.54 28.92 -38.85
CA ILE A 140 -7.82 28.41 -40.01
C ILE A 140 -8.44 27.08 -40.41
N ALA A 141 -8.85 26.90 -41.67
CA ALA A 141 -9.20 25.59 -42.21
C ALA A 141 -8.21 25.22 -43.32
N ALA A 142 -7.27 24.34 -43.03
CA ALA A 142 -6.07 24.14 -43.84
C ALA A 142 -5.80 22.67 -44.14
N TYR A 143 -5.24 22.41 -45.32
CA TYR A 143 -4.93 21.06 -45.80
C TYR A 143 -3.58 21.05 -46.56
N PRO A 144 -2.42 21.30 -45.89
CA PRO A 144 -2.19 21.26 -44.43
C PRO A 144 -1.88 22.62 -43.76
N PHE A 145 -1.87 22.62 -42.42
CA PHE A 145 -1.28 23.63 -41.53
C PHE A 145 0.02 23.08 -40.92
N ASP A 146 1.18 23.55 -41.37
CA ASP A 146 2.50 23.10 -40.92
C ASP A 146 3.13 24.09 -39.94
N LEU A 147 3.33 23.66 -38.69
CA LEU A 147 3.98 24.48 -37.65
C LEU A 147 5.48 24.67 -37.92
N ASN A 148 6.11 23.74 -38.64
CA ASN A 148 7.50 23.82 -39.10
C ASN A 148 8.49 24.20 -37.97
N GLY A 149 8.28 23.65 -36.78
CA GLY A 149 9.15 23.80 -35.61
C GLY A 149 8.92 25.07 -34.78
N ASN A 150 7.89 25.86 -35.09
CA ASN A 150 7.61 27.13 -34.42
C ASN A 150 6.49 27.03 -33.39
N ILE A 151 6.34 28.10 -32.60
CA ILE A 151 5.25 28.25 -31.64
C ILE A 151 4.07 28.97 -32.32
N VAL A 152 2.88 28.39 -32.23
CA VAL A 152 1.62 29.01 -32.64
C VAL A 152 0.75 29.21 -31.41
N THR A 153 0.42 30.46 -31.09
CA THR A 153 -0.46 30.78 -29.95
C THR A 153 -1.84 31.20 -30.45
N LEU A 154 -2.87 30.44 -30.12
CA LEU A 154 -4.27 30.81 -30.37
C LEU A 154 -4.77 31.68 -29.21
N THR A 155 -5.26 32.88 -29.53
CA THR A 155 -5.79 33.84 -28.56
C THR A 155 -7.12 34.44 -29.02
N GLY A 156 -7.78 35.11 -28.07
CA GLY A 156 -8.97 35.88 -28.34
C GLY A 156 -10.23 35.28 -27.72
N ASN A 157 -11.37 35.74 -28.24
CA ASN A 157 -12.67 35.57 -27.61
C ASN A 157 -13.62 34.97 -28.65
N GLY A 158 -14.06 33.74 -28.42
CA GLY A 158 -15.10 33.09 -29.22
C GLY A 158 -16.39 32.92 -28.41
N GLN A 159 -17.48 32.61 -29.09
CA GLN A 159 -18.76 32.39 -28.43
C GLN A 159 -18.96 30.92 -28.02
N LEU A 160 -19.54 30.70 -26.83
CA LEU A 160 -20.02 29.39 -26.39
C LEU A 160 -21.13 28.86 -27.31
N ARG A 161 -21.15 27.54 -27.52
CA ARG A 161 -22.32 26.86 -28.09
C ARG A 161 -23.55 27.10 -27.23
N SER A 162 -24.62 27.61 -27.84
CA SER A 162 -25.94 27.55 -27.21
C SER A 162 -26.46 26.11 -27.21
N ASN A 163 -26.33 25.40 -26.08
CA ASN A 163 -27.00 24.14 -25.71
C ASN A 163 -27.33 23.17 -26.86
N GLY A 164 -26.38 22.29 -27.21
CA GLY A 164 -26.63 20.93 -27.74
C GLY A 164 -27.51 20.75 -28.99
N ALA A 165 -27.94 21.82 -29.68
CA ALA A 165 -28.95 21.73 -30.73
C ALA A 165 -28.65 22.57 -31.99
N ASN A 166 -27.45 23.15 -32.12
CA ASN A 166 -27.02 23.68 -33.41
C ASN A 166 -25.96 22.77 -34.04
N PRO A 167 -26.29 21.98 -35.09
CA PRO A 167 -25.29 21.28 -35.88
C PRO A 167 -24.32 22.22 -36.61
N ASP A 168 -24.61 23.53 -36.64
CA ASP A 168 -23.77 24.54 -37.31
C ASP A 168 -23.01 25.48 -36.33
N GLY A 169 -22.99 25.21 -35.01
CA GLY A 169 -22.22 25.99 -34.00
C GLY A 169 -22.64 27.48 -33.87
N PRO A 170 -22.10 28.26 -32.91
CA PRO A 170 -22.27 29.71 -32.89
C PRO A 170 -21.37 30.39 -33.95
N ASP A 171 -21.78 31.58 -34.43
CA ASP A 171 -20.95 32.44 -35.29
C ASP A 171 -19.74 32.94 -34.46
N GLY A 172 -18.51 32.47 -34.72
CA GLY A 172 -17.34 32.92 -33.91
C GLY A 172 -16.16 31.96 -33.74
N TRP A 173 -15.81 31.13 -34.73
CA TRP A 173 -14.81 30.06 -34.53
C TRP A 173 -13.38 30.60 -34.37
N ILE A 174 -12.66 30.08 -33.36
CA ILE A 174 -11.21 30.17 -33.22
C ILE A 174 -10.68 28.74 -33.29
N GLY A 175 -9.63 28.50 -34.07
CA GLY A 175 -9.07 27.15 -34.16
C GLY A 175 -8.37 26.83 -35.44
N ILE A 176 -7.95 25.57 -35.55
CA ILE A 176 -7.27 25.00 -36.71
C ILE A 176 -8.02 23.71 -37.10
N GLY A 177 -8.73 23.76 -38.22
CA GLY A 177 -9.39 22.61 -38.82
C GLY A 177 -8.57 22.03 -39.97
N GLY A 178 -8.61 20.71 -40.12
CA GLY A 178 -7.94 20.00 -41.21
C GLY A 178 -6.60 19.40 -40.79
N GLN A 179 -5.66 19.25 -41.72
CA GLN A 179 -4.44 18.49 -41.44
C GLN A 179 -3.40 19.36 -40.71
N ILE A 180 -3.15 19.11 -39.42
CA ILE A 180 -2.07 19.74 -38.66
C ILE A 180 -0.81 18.87 -38.78
N THR A 181 0.31 19.49 -39.15
CA THR A 181 1.56 18.79 -39.47
C THR A 181 2.78 19.47 -38.85
N GLY A 182 3.91 18.77 -38.85
CA GLY A 182 5.21 19.28 -38.39
C GLY A 182 5.48 19.04 -36.90
N ASP A 183 6.60 19.62 -36.43
CA ASP A 183 6.95 19.79 -35.02
C ASP A 183 6.72 21.24 -34.58
N GLY A 184 6.90 21.54 -33.29
CA GLY A 184 6.64 22.86 -32.73
C GLY A 184 5.76 22.80 -31.49
N GLU A 185 5.17 23.95 -31.14
CA GLU A 185 4.28 24.06 -29.99
C GLU A 185 2.99 24.80 -30.38
N LEU A 186 1.85 24.20 -30.10
CA LEU A 186 0.53 24.82 -30.26
C LEU A 186 0.03 25.21 -28.88
N ILE A 187 -0.01 26.51 -28.60
CA ILE A 187 -0.49 27.07 -27.34
C ILE A 187 -1.92 27.57 -27.53
N ILE A 188 -2.81 27.23 -26.60
CA ILE A 188 -4.19 27.67 -26.58
C ILE A 188 -4.39 28.51 -25.31
N ASP A 189 -4.54 29.81 -25.50
CA ASP A 189 -4.70 30.82 -24.45
C ASP A 189 -5.79 31.82 -24.87
N VAL A 190 -7.02 31.32 -24.96
CA VAL A 190 -8.22 32.08 -25.28
C VAL A 190 -9.01 32.38 -24.00
N ASP A 191 -10.03 33.23 -24.08
CA ASP A 191 -10.94 33.45 -22.95
C ASP A 191 -11.52 32.11 -22.44
N PRO A 192 -11.70 31.88 -21.11
CA PRO A 192 -12.13 30.58 -20.55
C PRO A 192 -13.46 30.02 -21.07
N ASP A 193 -14.35 30.91 -21.54
CA ASP A 193 -15.64 30.57 -22.15
C ASP A 193 -15.56 30.43 -23.67
N THR A 194 -14.37 30.49 -24.26
CA THR A 194 -14.16 30.26 -25.69
C THR A 194 -14.00 28.77 -25.96
N GLU A 195 -14.73 28.26 -26.95
CA GLU A 195 -14.48 26.93 -27.52
C GLU A 195 -13.52 27.06 -28.72
N VAL A 196 -12.39 26.35 -28.67
CA VAL A 196 -11.40 26.27 -29.73
C VAL A 196 -11.61 24.99 -30.52
N TYR A 197 -11.78 25.16 -31.83
CA TYR A 197 -12.01 24.08 -32.75
C TYR A 197 -10.68 23.48 -33.24
N LEU A 198 -10.41 22.24 -32.84
CA LEU A 198 -9.34 21.45 -33.44
C LEU A 198 -9.95 20.22 -34.11
N SER A 199 -9.68 20.04 -35.39
CA SER A 199 -10.12 18.85 -36.12
C SER A 199 -9.10 18.41 -37.13
N SER A 200 -9.18 17.13 -37.49
CA SER A 200 -8.38 16.46 -38.51
C SER A 200 -9.27 15.89 -39.61
N SER A 201 -8.68 15.56 -40.77
CA SER A 201 -9.39 14.95 -41.88
C SER A 201 -9.16 13.44 -41.92
N ILE A 202 -10.23 12.66 -42.13
CA ILE A 202 -10.13 11.22 -42.40
C ILE A 202 -9.24 10.92 -43.62
N THR A 203 -9.26 11.79 -44.64
CA THR A 203 -8.45 11.58 -45.86
C THR A 203 -7.00 12.00 -45.68
N ASP A 204 -6.75 12.95 -44.78
CA ASP A 204 -5.48 13.61 -44.56
C ASP A 204 -5.31 13.85 -43.05
N PRO A 205 -4.96 12.79 -42.29
CA PRO A 205 -4.92 12.87 -40.84
C PRO A 205 -3.73 13.71 -40.37
N SER A 206 -3.91 14.37 -39.24
CA SER A 206 -2.85 15.15 -38.59
C SER A 206 -1.68 14.24 -38.20
N ASP A 207 -0.48 14.58 -38.67
CA ASP A 207 0.77 13.93 -38.26
C ASP A 207 1.61 14.82 -37.34
N TYR A 208 0.98 15.86 -36.77
CA TYR A 208 1.58 16.75 -35.78
C TYR A 208 2.28 15.97 -34.65
N THR A 209 3.57 16.24 -34.45
CA THR A 209 4.44 15.54 -33.48
C THR A 209 4.96 16.45 -32.36
N GLY A 210 4.47 17.68 -32.28
CA GLY A 210 4.90 18.69 -31.31
C GLY A 210 4.24 18.53 -29.93
N ILE A 211 4.03 19.67 -29.26
CA ILE A 211 3.33 19.76 -27.98
C ILE A 211 2.08 20.63 -28.15
N THR A 212 0.93 20.17 -27.67
CA THR A 212 -0.27 21.01 -27.54
C THR A 212 -0.42 21.45 -26.09
N ARG A 213 -0.26 22.73 -25.79
CA ARG A 213 -0.44 23.28 -24.43
C ARG A 213 -1.73 24.09 -24.34
N ILE A 214 -2.62 23.69 -23.45
CA ILE A 214 -3.93 24.32 -23.22
C ILE A 214 -3.88 25.07 -21.90
N ILE A 215 -3.67 26.39 -21.98
CA ILE A 215 -3.59 27.29 -20.82
C ILE A 215 -4.99 27.67 -20.36
N SER A 216 -5.83 28.12 -21.30
CA SER A 216 -7.20 28.55 -21.03
C SER A 216 -8.13 28.31 -22.22
N GLY A 217 -9.42 28.14 -21.94
CA GLY A 217 -10.46 27.83 -22.92
C GLY A 217 -10.82 26.36 -23.01
N ARG A 218 -11.76 26.06 -23.92
CA ARG A 218 -12.33 24.72 -24.09
C ARG A 218 -11.96 24.18 -25.47
N VAL A 219 -11.23 23.09 -25.56
CA VAL A 219 -10.78 22.51 -26.83
C VAL A 219 -11.67 21.35 -27.21
N GLY A 220 -12.17 21.32 -28.45
CA GLY A 220 -12.99 20.21 -28.94
C GLY A 220 -13.13 20.20 -30.46
N THR A 221 -13.76 19.14 -30.98
CA THR A 221 -13.93 18.93 -32.43
C THR A 221 -15.17 19.58 -33.03
N GLY A 222 -15.96 20.32 -32.23
CA GLY A 222 -17.17 21.02 -32.65
C GLY A 222 -18.32 20.18 -33.27
N MET A 223 -18.12 18.95 -33.66
CA MET A 223 -19.16 17.98 -34.00
C MET A 223 -18.54 16.61 -33.79
N SER A 224 -19.38 15.61 -33.56
CA SER A 224 -18.87 14.26 -33.46
C SER A 224 -18.28 13.82 -34.80
N LEU A 225 -16.95 13.80 -34.86
CA LEU A 225 -16.15 12.74 -35.47
C LEU A 225 -14.67 12.93 -35.08
N LEU A 226 -14.11 11.85 -34.55
CA LEU A 226 -12.67 11.54 -34.42
C LEU A 226 -11.88 12.30 -33.34
N VAL A 227 -12.19 11.85 -32.13
CA VAL A 227 -11.17 11.64 -31.11
C VAL A 227 -10.61 10.21 -31.34
N ALA A 228 -9.36 10.06 -31.79
CA ALA A 228 -8.79 8.82 -32.35
C ALA A 228 -8.99 7.54 -31.52
N GLY A 229 -8.97 6.40 -32.23
CA GLY A 229 -8.50 5.11 -31.73
C GLY A 229 -8.29 4.04 -32.79
N GLN A 230 -7.41 3.07 -32.49
CA GLN A 230 -7.11 1.93 -33.36
C GLN A 230 -8.35 1.03 -33.51
N HIS A 231 -8.93 0.99 -34.72
CA HIS A 231 -9.89 -0.06 -35.08
C HIS A 231 -9.17 -1.41 -35.25
N GLU A 232 -9.25 -2.29 -34.25
CA GLU A 232 -8.83 -3.68 -34.43
C GLU A 232 -9.88 -4.53 -35.17
N SER A 233 -9.40 -5.13 -36.26
CA SER A 233 -9.94 -6.24 -37.06
C SER A 233 -10.88 -5.90 -38.23
N GLY A 234 -10.28 -5.44 -39.33
CA GLY A 234 -10.99 -5.35 -40.60
C GLY A 234 -10.20 -5.03 -41.88
N GLY A 235 -8.87 -4.89 -41.82
CA GLY A 235 -8.03 -4.87 -43.02
C GLY A 235 -8.28 -3.70 -43.99
N ASN A 236 -7.99 -2.48 -43.54
CA ASN A 236 -7.33 -1.44 -44.33
C ASN A 236 -6.66 -0.48 -43.35
N ASP A 237 -5.49 0.04 -43.73
CA ASP A 237 -4.50 0.70 -42.86
C ASP A 237 -5.04 1.74 -41.85
N SER A 238 -4.64 1.50 -40.60
CA SER A 238 -4.25 2.45 -39.55
C SER A 238 -4.06 3.91 -39.99
N LEU A 239 -5.01 4.78 -39.66
CA LEU A 239 -4.78 6.20 -39.49
C LEU A 239 -5.41 6.64 -38.17
N VAL A 240 -4.57 7.20 -37.29
CA VAL A 240 -4.91 7.72 -35.97
C VAL A 240 -5.48 9.12 -36.20
N ASP A 241 -6.79 9.25 -36.27
CA ASP A 241 -7.44 10.53 -36.54
C ASP A 241 -7.72 11.22 -35.20
N SER A 242 -6.71 11.95 -34.71
CA SER A 242 -6.76 12.66 -33.43
C SER A 242 -6.69 14.15 -33.72
N MET A 243 -7.52 14.95 -33.03
CA MET A 243 -7.40 16.41 -33.02
C MET A 243 -6.00 16.90 -32.59
N PHE A 244 -5.23 16.03 -31.94
CA PHE A 244 -3.87 16.27 -31.48
C PHE A 244 -2.80 15.58 -32.35
N GLY A 245 -3.18 14.82 -33.38
CA GLY A 245 -2.24 13.98 -34.12
C GLY A 245 -1.46 13.05 -33.17
N GLN A 246 -0.13 13.13 -33.21
CA GLN A 246 0.79 12.40 -32.32
C GLN A 246 1.40 13.29 -31.22
N SER A 247 0.88 14.50 -30.99
CA SER A 247 1.44 15.42 -29.99
C SER A 247 1.23 14.93 -28.57
N ASP A 248 2.13 15.31 -27.68
CA ASP A 248 1.85 15.31 -26.25
C ASP A 248 0.94 16.51 -25.92
N VAL A 249 -0.01 16.32 -25.01
CA VAL A 249 -1.00 17.33 -24.63
C VAL A 249 -0.78 17.73 -23.18
N GLU A 250 -0.60 19.02 -22.94
CA GLU A 250 -0.48 19.62 -21.61
C GLU A 250 -1.73 20.46 -21.32
N VAL A 251 -2.39 20.22 -20.19
CA VAL A 251 -3.59 20.96 -19.77
C VAL A 251 -3.30 21.66 -18.45
N GLU A 252 -3.43 23.00 -18.43
CA GLU A 252 -3.23 23.81 -17.23
C GLU A 252 -4.56 24.13 -16.52
N GLN A 253 -4.52 25.04 -15.53
CA GLN A 253 -5.60 25.29 -14.57
C GLN A 253 -6.97 25.62 -15.21
N ASP A 254 -6.95 26.46 -16.25
CA ASP A 254 -8.17 26.98 -16.90
C ASP A 254 -8.44 26.31 -18.25
N GLY A 255 -7.60 25.35 -18.65
CA GLY A 255 -7.75 24.55 -19.86
C GLY A 255 -8.73 23.41 -19.68
N LYS A 256 -9.58 23.20 -20.69
CA LYS A 256 -10.55 22.10 -20.74
C LYS A 256 -10.52 21.40 -22.09
N ILE A 257 -10.65 20.08 -22.10
CA ILE A 257 -10.84 19.27 -23.31
C ILE A 257 -12.24 18.65 -23.29
N LEU A 258 -12.95 18.77 -24.42
CA LEU A 258 -14.29 18.22 -24.62
C LEU A 258 -14.22 17.04 -25.61
N PHE A 259 -14.56 15.85 -25.12
CA PHE A 259 -14.63 14.63 -25.92
C PHE A 259 -16.08 14.33 -26.32
N TYR A 260 -16.44 14.64 -27.57
CA TYR A 260 -17.78 14.38 -28.11
C TYR A 260 -17.88 12.99 -28.75
N LEU A 261 -18.47 12.04 -28.02
CA LEU A 261 -18.50 10.61 -28.37
C LEU A 261 -19.84 10.21 -29.02
N ASN A 262 -19.79 9.41 -30.09
CA ASN A 262 -20.94 8.78 -30.73
C ASN A 262 -20.74 7.25 -30.85
N ASN A 263 -21.65 6.58 -31.55
CA ASN A 263 -21.62 5.11 -31.74
C ASN A 263 -20.37 4.58 -32.44
N ASN A 264 -19.70 5.40 -33.25
CA ASN A 264 -18.48 5.04 -33.98
C ASN A 264 -17.26 4.98 -33.04
N GLU A 265 -17.29 5.69 -31.92
CA GLU A 265 -16.20 5.77 -30.94
C GLU A 265 -16.29 4.69 -29.85
N ASN A 266 -17.26 3.77 -29.96
CA ASN A 266 -17.36 2.67 -29.01
C ASN A 266 -16.17 1.70 -29.13
N ASN A 267 -15.53 1.43 -27.99
CA ASN A 267 -14.28 0.67 -27.84
C ASN A 267 -13.06 1.30 -28.54
N GLN A 268 -13.04 2.63 -28.69
CA GLN A 268 -11.86 3.36 -29.19
C GLN A 268 -10.95 3.85 -28.05
N SER A 269 -9.72 4.25 -28.39
CA SER A 269 -8.71 4.73 -27.44
C SER A 269 -7.83 5.85 -28.00
N ILE A 270 -7.54 6.88 -27.21
CA ILE A 270 -6.55 7.92 -27.57
C ILE A 270 -5.19 7.56 -27.00
N ASP A 271 -4.17 7.47 -27.85
CA ASP A 271 -2.83 7.11 -27.42
C ASP A 271 -1.94 8.31 -27.04
N ASN A 272 -2.39 9.55 -27.25
CA ASN A 272 -1.68 10.78 -26.84
C ASN A 272 -1.40 10.77 -25.32
N THR A 273 -0.25 11.30 -24.91
CA THR A 273 0.04 11.55 -23.49
C THR A 273 -0.68 12.83 -23.05
N PHE A 274 -1.50 12.75 -22.02
CA PHE A 274 -2.15 13.91 -21.42
C PHE A 274 -1.51 14.22 -20.07
N THR A 275 -0.74 15.30 -19.99
CA THR A 275 -0.18 15.80 -18.73
C THR A 275 -1.09 16.90 -18.20
N ILE A 276 -1.68 16.67 -17.03
CA ILE A 276 -2.60 17.62 -16.42
C ILE A 276 -1.90 18.28 -15.23
N SER A 277 -1.73 19.60 -15.31
CA SER A 277 -1.04 20.43 -14.34
C SER A 277 -1.90 21.62 -13.91
N GLY A 278 -1.55 22.26 -12.81
CA GLY A 278 -2.23 23.47 -12.32
C GLY A 278 -3.72 23.31 -11.95
N GLY A 279 -4.28 22.10 -11.98
CA GLY A 279 -5.70 21.85 -11.80
C GLY A 279 -6.25 22.32 -10.46
N ALA A 280 -7.50 22.77 -10.49
CA ALA A 280 -8.30 23.14 -9.33
C ALA A 280 -9.54 22.24 -9.26
N LEU A 281 -9.92 21.80 -8.05
CA LEU A 281 -11.10 20.95 -7.80
C LEU A 281 -12.46 21.58 -8.17
N THR A 282 -12.47 22.75 -8.81
CA THR A 282 -13.67 23.47 -9.22
C THR A 282 -13.88 23.51 -10.73
N ASN A 283 -12.94 22.98 -11.53
CA ASN A 283 -13.02 23.00 -12.99
C ASN A 283 -12.69 21.62 -13.58
N ASP A 284 -13.51 21.17 -14.51
CA ASP A 284 -13.33 19.90 -15.21
C ASP A 284 -12.33 20.08 -16.34
N GLN A 285 -11.16 19.46 -16.23
CA GLN A 285 -10.11 19.60 -17.23
C GLN A 285 -10.36 18.65 -18.42
N LEU A 286 -10.97 17.49 -18.18
CA LEU A 286 -11.46 16.59 -19.24
C LEU A 286 -12.96 16.35 -19.04
N GLU A 287 -13.76 16.54 -20.09
CA GLU A 287 -15.19 16.24 -20.10
C GLU A 287 -15.52 15.27 -21.24
N PHE A 288 -16.23 14.19 -20.92
CA PHE A 288 -16.68 13.19 -21.88
C PHE A 288 -18.19 13.31 -22.11
N ILE A 289 -18.59 13.44 -23.37
CA ILE A 289 -19.96 13.78 -23.74
C ILE A 289 -20.54 12.69 -24.64
N ASN A 290 -21.56 11.94 -24.16
CA ASN A 290 -22.28 10.98 -24.99
C ASN A 290 -23.35 11.68 -25.85
N LEU A 291 -23.17 11.62 -27.18
CA LEU A 291 -24.09 12.17 -28.17
C LEU A 291 -24.92 11.11 -28.90
N THR A 292 -24.94 9.86 -28.42
CA THR A 292 -25.74 8.80 -29.03
C THR A 292 -27.23 9.13 -28.99
N THR A 293 -27.96 8.85 -30.07
CA THR A 293 -29.41 9.10 -30.13
C THR A 293 -30.23 7.86 -29.75
N ASP A 294 -29.58 6.72 -29.54
CA ASP A 294 -30.19 5.42 -29.28
C ASP A 294 -29.98 4.91 -27.84
N ASN A 295 -29.43 5.77 -26.96
CA ASN A 295 -29.06 5.46 -25.57
C ASN A 295 -28.02 4.34 -25.45
N SER A 296 -27.16 4.17 -26.44
CA SER A 296 -26.05 3.20 -26.36
C SER A 296 -25.02 3.62 -25.31
N ILE A 297 -24.36 2.60 -24.73
CA ILE A 297 -23.20 2.80 -23.87
C ILE A 297 -21.96 2.91 -24.75
N ILE A 298 -21.17 3.97 -24.55
CA ILE A 298 -19.86 4.14 -25.21
C ILE A 298 -18.75 3.77 -24.23
N ASN A 299 -17.94 2.77 -24.60
CA ASN A 299 -16.68 2.48 -23.93
C ASN A 299 -15.56 3.25 -24.61
N PHE A 300 -14.79 4.04 -23.86
CA PHE A 300 -13.70 4.84 -24.42
C PHE A 300 -12.50 4.81 -23.48
N ALA A 301 -11.28 4.72 -24.03
CA ALA A 301 -10.06 4.62 -23.24
C ALA A 301 -9.11 5.81 -23.47
N ILE A 302 -8.52 6.32 -22.39
CA ILE A 302 -7.38 7.24 -22.46
C ILE A 302 -6.27 6.65 -21.56
N PRO A 303 -5.46 5.71 -22.09
CA PRO A 303 -4.50 4.96 -21.30
C PRO A 303 -3.33 5.80 -20.75
N ASN A 304 -3.02 6.95 -21.36
CA ASN A 304 -1.80 7.71 -21.08
C ASN A 304 -2.10 9.06 -20.43
N ILE A 305 -2.61 9.06 -19.20
CA ILE A 305 -2.84 10.29 -18.42
C ILE A 305 -1.81 10.40 -17.29
N VAL A 306 -1.13 11.54 -17.19
CA VAL A 306 -0.19 11.89 -16.12
C VAL A 306 -0.77 13.05 -15.31
N LEU A 307 -0.91 12.86 -14.00
CA LEU A 307 -1.49 13.88 -13.11
C LEU A 307 -0.39 14.54 -12.28
N GLU A 308 -0.17 15.83 -12.51
CA GLU A 308 0.80 16.66 -11.76
C GLU A 308 0.13 17.54 -10.71
N SER A 309 -1.21 17.61 -10.69
CA SER A 309 -2.03 18.39 -9.76
C SER A 309 -3.34 17.69 -9.41
N ASP A 310 -4.10 18.29 -8.49
CA ASP A 310 -5.50 17.92 -8.26
C ASP A 310 -6.30 18.24 -9.53
N SER A 311 -7.06 17.27 -10.05
CA SER A 311 -7.76 17.40 -11.34
C SER A 311 -9.15 16.80 -11.24
N ARG A 312 -10.12 17.43 -11.90
CA ARG A 312 -11.49 16.93 -11.99
C ARG A 312 -11.79 16.50 -13.42
N PHE A 313 -12.56 15.41 -13.51
CA PHE A 313 -13.00 14.82 -14.75
C PHE A 313 -14.52 14.71 -14.70
N ASP A 314 -15.15 15.00 -15.82
CA ASP A 314 -16.60 15.00 -15.92
C ASP A 314 -17.08 14.09 -17.04
N ALA A 315 -18.25 13.51 -16.85
CA ALA A 315 -18.89 12.62 -17.80
C ALA A 315 -20.35 13.03 -17.97
N THR A 316 -20.61 13.93 -18.92
CA THR A 316 -21.95 14.41 -19.24
C THR A 316 -22.64 13.46 -20.21
N THR A 317 -23.83 12.97 -19.85
CA THR A 317 -24.66 12.17 -20.77
C THR A 317 -25.93 12.92 -21.15
N TYR A 318 -26.10 13.16 -22.46
CA TYR A 318 -27.39 13.67 -22.97
C TYR A 318 -28.39 12.54 -23.21
N ASN A 319 -27.89 11.35 -23.61
CA ASN A 319 -28.62 10.11 -23.88
C ASN A 319 -27.63 8.92 -23.72
N GLY A 320 -28.05 7.82 -23.08
CA GLY A 320 -27.17 6.66 -22.81
C GLY A 320 -26.16 6.86 -21.67
N ASP A 321 -25.29 5.89 -21.45
CA ASP A 321 -24.23 5.94 -20.41
C ASP A 321 -22.84 6.04 -21.07
N VAL A 322 -21.82 6.53 -20.35
CA VAL A 322 -20.41 6.46 -20.78
C VAL A 322 -19.63 5.61 -19.79
N LEU A 323 -18.81 4.71 -20.31
CA LEU A 323 -17.82 3.99 -19.52
C LEU A 323 -16.42 4.41 -19.99
N ILE A 324 -15.72 5.16 -19.14
CA ILE A 324 -14.33 5.54 -19.40
C ILE A 324 -13.39 4.52 -18.76
N ASP A 325 -12.58 3.87 -19.58
CA ASP A 325 -11.45 3.07 -19.09
C ASP A 325 -10.26 3.99 -18.82
N LEU A 326 -9.98 4.16 -17.53
CA LEU A 326 -8.85 4.93 -17.01
C LEU A 326 -7.70 4.02 -16.57
N ALA A 327 -7.69 2.75 -16.98
CA ALA A 327 -6.58 1.85 -16.74
C ALA A 327 -5.32 2.43 -17.41
N GLY A 328 -4.41 2.97 -16.61
CA GLY A 328 -3.17 3.58 -17.09
C GLY A 328 -2.90 4.98 -16.56
N ILE A 329 -3.83 5.61 -15.82
CA ILE A 329 -3.53 6.86 -15.10
C ILE A 329 -2.26 6.70 -14.25
N ASP A 330 -1.23 7.47 -14.59
CA ASP A 330 -0.06 7.68 -13.76
C ASP A 330 -0.34 8.86 -12.82
N ASN A 331 -0.75 8.53 -11.61
CA ASN A 331 -0.94 9.49 -10.51
C ASN A 331 0.38 9.87 -9.81
N ASN A 332 1.52 9.49 -10.38
CA ASN A 332 2.88 9.63 -9.85
C ASN A 332 3.03 9.08 -8.41
N GLY A 333 2.14 8.17 -8.00
CA GLY A 333 2.02 7.71 -6.61
C GLY A 333 1.68 8.81 -5.58
N GLN A 334 1.34 10.01 -6.04
CA GLN A 334 1.14 11.21 -5.22
C GLN A 334 -0.35 11.52 -5.04
N TYR A 335 -1.19 11.18 -6.00
CA TYR A 335 -2.59 11.55 -6.02
C TYR A 335 -3.55 10.36 -5.95
N CYS A 336 -4.71 10.55 -5.35
CA CYS A 336 -5.65 9.48 -5.06
C CYS A 336 -6.90 9.65 -5.94
N VAL A 337 -7.21 8.67 -6.78
CA VAL A 337 -8.48 8.69 -7.54
C VAL A 337 -9.65 8.45 -6.58
N SER A 338 -10.56 9.42 -6.51
CA SER A 338 -11.80 9.35 -5.74
C SER A 338 -12.98 9.57 -6.68
N TYR A 339 -13.94 8.67 -6.67
CA TYR A 339 -15.24 8.93 -7.31
C TYR A 339 -15.99 9.93 -6.42
N GLY A 340 -16.53 11.00 -7.03
CA GLY A 340 -17.05 12.17 -6.31
C GLY A 340 -18.23 11.83 -5.39
N ASN A 341 -18.22 12.37 -4.17
CA ASN A 341 -19.39 12.46 -3.29
C ASN A 341 -19.74 13.94 -2.98
N ASN A 342 -19.15 14.89 -3.71
CA ASN A 342 -19.19 16.32 -3.42
C ASN A 342 -20.33 17.05 -4.14
N ASN A 343 -21.51 16.44 -4.22
CA ASN A 343 -22.81 17.13 -4.21
C ASN A 343 -23.02 18.33 -5.18
N GLU A 344 -22.26 18.44 -6.27
CA GLU A 344 -22.50 19.39 -7.37
C GLU A 344 -22.72 18.69 -8.72
N ASP A 345 -22.16 17.50 -8.97
CA ASP A 345 -22.61 16.59 -10.05
C ASP A 345 -22.33 15.11 -9.69
N GLU A 346 -23.38 14.29 -9.65
CA GLU A 346 -23.32 12.86 -9.27
C GLU A 346 -22.50 12.00 -10.28
N ASP A 347 -22.20 12.54 -11.47
CA ASP A 347 -21.54 11.83 -12.59
C ASP A 347 -20.04 12.15 -12.75
N SER A 348 -19.48 12.99 -11.87
CA SER A 348 -18.07 13.41 -11.91
C SER A 348 -17.13 12.54 -11.03
N PHE A 349 -15.85 12.43 -11.44
CA PHE A 349 -14.81 11.84 -10.58
C PHE A 349 -13.61 12.79 -10.45
N GLU A 350 -12.95 12.72 -9.30
CA GLU A 350 -11.87 13.62 -8.93
C GLU A 350 -10.61 12.83 -8.66
N ASN A 351 -9.48 13.32 -9.17
CA ASN A 351 -8.22 13.06 -8.51
C ASN A 351 -8.22 13.88 -7.22
N GLY A 352 -8.53 13.22 -6.10
CA GLY A 352 -8.59 13.85 -4.79
C GLY A 352 -7.24 14.45 -4.38
N PRO A 353 -7.20 15.23 -3.29
CA PRO A 353 -5.99 15.92 -2.85
C PRO A 353 -4.82 14.95 -2.71
N VAL A 354 -3.59 15.43 -2.97
CA VAL A 354 -2.31 14.73 -2.67
C VAL A 354 -2.53 13.78 -1.50
N CYS A 355 -2.47 12.46 -1.74
CA CYS A 355 -2.93 11.44 -0.80
C CYS A 355 -2.46 11.82 0.61
N GLY A 356 -3.40 12.33 1.42
CA GLY A 356 -3.13 13.26 2.51
C GLY A 356 -1.88 12.90 3.29
N ASN A 357 -0.80 13.65 3.08
CA ASN A 357 0.46 13.60 3.80
C ASN A 357 0.72 12.22 4.43
N SER A 358 1.00 11.20 3.62
CA SER A 358 1.18 9.80 4.02
C SER A 358 1.83 9.64 5.41
N VAL A 359 1.02 9.70 6.48
CA VAL A 359 1.51 9.70 7.85
C VAL A 359 1.81 8.26 8.14
N VAL A 360 3.07 7.96 8.42
CA VAL A 360 3.47 6.63 8.87
C VAL A 360 2.54 6.23 10.02
N PRO A 361 1.78 5.13 9.89
CA PRO A 361 0.77 4.77 10.89
C PRO A 361 1.37 4.68 12.29
N SER A 362 0.61 5.05 13.32
CA SER A 362 1.04 4.83 14.71
C SER A 362 0.60 3.45 15.18
N CYS A 363 1.42 2.79 15.99
CA CYS A 363 1.12 1.47 16.56
C CYS A 363 1.31 1.49 18.07
N SER A 364 0.27 1.08 18.80
CA SER A 364 0.34 0.86 20.25
C SER A 364 -0.31 -0.47 20.60
N LEU A 365 0.45 -1.33 21.28
CA LEU A 365 -0.01 -2.61 21.81
C LEU A 365 0.22 -2.64 23.32
N THR A 366 -0.85 -2.90 24.07
CA THR A 366 -0.81 -3.04 25.53
C THR A 366 -1.46 -4.33 25.96
N SER A 367 -1.15 -4.77 27.19
CA SER A 367 -1.80 -5.91 27.83
C SER A 367 -2.34 -5.52 29.19
N ASN A 368 -3.45 -6.14 29.60
CA ASN A 368 -4.03 -5.93 30.92
C ASN A 368 -3.19 -6.50 32.07
N LEU A 369 -2.28 -7.45 31.80
CA LEU A 369 -1.43 -8.10 32.79
C LEU A 369 0.01 -8.21 32.28
N SER A 370 1.00 -7.98 33.14
CA SER A 370 2.42 -8.18 32.81
C SER A 370 2.92 -9.61 33.12
N SER A 371 2.15 -10.39 33.89
CA SER A 371 2.49 -11.76 34.25
C SER A 371 1.26 -12.62 34.50
N ILE A 372 1.34 -13.90 34.13
CA ILE A 372 0.31 -14.92 34.37
C ILE A 372 0.93 -16.24 34.83
N THR A 373 0.14 -17.11 35.45
CA THR A 373 0.50 -18.52 35.65
C THR A 373 0.31 -19.30 34.35
N ALA A 374 1.09 -20.37 34.15
CA ALA A 374 0.96 -21.24 32.98
C ALA A 374 -0.49 -21.74 32.81
N GLY A 375 -1.04 -21.57 31.61
CA GLY A 375 -2.45 -21.85 31.28
C GLY A 375 -3.42 -20.68 31.49
N GLY A 376 -2.95 -19.54 32.03
CA GLY A 376 -3.74 -18.30 32.12
C GLY A 376 -3.88 -17.58 30.77
N SER A 377 -4.76 -16.57 30.73
CA SER A 377 -5.00 -15.73 29.55
C SER A 377 -4.78 -14.26 29.86
N VAL A 378 -4.43 -13.49 28.83
CA VAL A 378 -4.33 -12.03 28.87
C VAL A 378 -5.26 -11.41 27.83
N ILE A 379 -5.66 -10.16 28.04
CA ILE A 379 -6.34 -9.34 27.03
C ILE A 379 -5.28 -8.39 26.47
N LEU A 380 -5.10 -8.44 25.16
CA LEU A 380 -4.29 -7.49 24.41
C LEU A 380 -5.21 -6.41 23.84
N THR A 381 -4.81 -5.15 23.98
CA THR A 381 -5.52 -3.99 23.43
C THR A 381 -4.59 -3.28 22.46
N TRP A 382 -5.05 -3.06 21.24
CA TRP A 382 -4.30 -2.31 20.24
C TRP A 382 -5.02 -1.03 19.82
N VAL A 383 -4.21 -0.05 19.44
CA VAL A 383 -4.62 1.17 18.74
C VAL A 383 -3.67 1.34 17.57
N ALA A 384 -4.21 1.52 16.37
CA ALA A 384 -3.43 1.84 15.19
C ALA A 384 -4.11 2.94 14.38
N THR A 385 -3.59 4.18 14.47
CA THR A 385 -4.13 5.30 13.68
C THR A 385 -3.62 5.23 12.26
N ASP A 386 -4.44 5.64 11.29
CA ASP A 386 -4.06 5.77 9.88
C ASP A 386 -3.67 4.44 9.20
N ALA A 387 -3.96 3.31 9.85
CA ALA A 387 -3.73 1.97 9.35
C ALA A 387 -4.96 1.41 8.60
N THR A 388 -4.73 0.80 7.44
CA THR A 388 -5.73 0.04 6.68
C THR A 388 -5.71 -1.44 7.04
N THR A 389 -4.55 -1.98 7.41
CA THR A 389 -4.42 -3.36 7.87
C THR A 389 -3.59 -3.46 9.14
N VAL A 390 -3.98 -4.37 10.03
CA VAL A 390 -3.26 -4.65 11.27
C VAL A 390 -3.09 -6.16 11.41
N THR A 391 -1.86 -6.59 11.69
CA THR A 391 -1.54 -7.98 11.97
C THR A 391 -0.94 -8.13 13.36
N LEU A 392 -1.34 -9.21 14.03
CA LEU A 392 -0.82 -9.60 15.33
C LEU A 392 -0.09 -10.93 15.20
N SER A 393 1.09 -11.00 15.81
CA SER A 393 1.91 -12.21 15.86
C SER A 393 2.42 -12.48 17.26
N GLY A 394 2.66 -13.75 17.59
CA GLY A 394 3.21 -14.16 18.88
C GLY A 394 2.82 -15.60 19.25
N PRO A 395 3.26 -16.09 20.42
CA PRO A 395 2.96 -17.44 20.88
C PRO A 395 1.45 -17.70 21.02
N GLY A 396 1.00 -18.83 20.46
CA GLY A 396 -0.43 -19.17 20.39
C GLY A 396 -1.14 -18.64 19.14
N ILE A 397 -0.43 -17.91 18.26
CA ILE A 397 -0.92 -17.46 16.96
C ILE A 397 -0.14 -18.21 15.86
N SER A 398 -0.84 -18.83 14.91
CA SER A 398 -0.21 -19.47 13.76
C SER A 398 0.21 -18.41 12.72
N GLY A 399 1.43 -17.92 12.84
CA GLY A 399 1.94 -16.83 11.98
C GLY A 399 1.44 -15.45 12.40
N ALA A 400 1.43 -14.51 11.46
CA ALA A 400 0.80 -13.20 11.63
C ALA A 400 -0.65 -13.28 11.18
N GLN A 401 -1.59 -12.90 12.05
CA GLN A 401 -3.02 -12.93 11.76
C GLN A 401 -3.59 -11.51 11.70
N THR A 402 -4.41 -11.24 10.69
CA THR A 402 -5.12 -9.97 10.55
C THR A 402 -6.17 -9.82 11.65
N VAL A 403 -6.21 -8.66 12.30
CA VAL A 403 -7.17 -8.34 13.37
C VAL A 403 -8.08 -7.18 12.97
N THR A 404 -9.34 -7.21 13.39
CA THR A 404 -10.36 -6.21 13.06
C THR A 404 -11.10 -5.69 14.29
N PRO A 405 -11.50 -4.41 14.32
CA PRO A 405 -11.24 -3.40 13.28
C PRO A 405 -9.79 -2.86 13.33
N PRO A 406 -9.25 -2.38 12.18
CA PRO A 406 -7.84 -1.99 12.09
C PRO A 406 -7.51 -0.75 12.95
N ASN A 407 -8.46 0.15 13.20
CA ASN A 407 -8.24 1.36 14.00
C ASN A 407 -8.13 1.11 15.52
N GLY A 408 -8.52 -0.06 16.01
CA GLY A 408 -8.34 -0.43 17.41
C GLY A 408 -9.28 -1.54 17.88
N GLY A 409 -8.84 -2.33 18.85
CA GLY A 409 -9.64 -3.44 19.34
C GLY A 409 -8.99 -4.18 20.49
N THR A 410 -9.62 -5.30 20.87
CA THR A 410 -9.13 -6.17 21.93
C THR A 410 -9.20 -7.64 21.52
N ILE A 411 -8.24 -8.44 21.98
CA ILE A 411 -8.23 -9.88 21.75
C ILE A 411 -7.71 -10.61 22.99
N THR A 412 -8.35 -11.73 23.32
CA THR A 412 -7.92 -12.61 24.42
C THR A 412 -6.91 -13.61 23.89
N MET A 413 -5.75 -13.69 24.54
CA MET A 413 -4.66 -14.60 24.19
C MET A 413 -4.34 -15.54 25.34
N THR A 414 -4.17 -16.83 25.01
CA THR A 414 -3.71 -17.87 25.94
C THR A 414 -2.37 -18.42 25.44
N PRO A 415 -1.23 -17.98 26.01
CA PRO A 415 0.07 -18.50 25.62
C PRO A 415 0.20 -20.00 25.91
N PRO A 416 1.03 -20.74 25.16
CA PRO A 416 1.35 -22.13 25.47
C PRO A 416 1.90 -22.31 26.90
N SER A 417 1.50 -23.38 27.60
CA SER A 417 1.91 -23.61 29.00
C SER A 417 3.38 -24.01 29.18
N ASN A 418 4.11 -24.27 28.09
CA ASN A 418 5.49 -24.77 28.10
C ASN A 418 6.55 -23.67 27.85
N ILE A 419 6.17 -22.41 27.89
CA ILE A 419 7.08 -21.26 27.73
C ILE A 419 7.08 -20.40 29.00
N THR A 420 8.19 -19.70 29.26
CA THR A 420 8.36 -18.83 30.43
C THR A 420 8.11 -17.36 30.13
N SER A 421 7.98 -17.00 28.84
CA SER A 421 7.72 -15.64 28.37
C SER A 421 7.03 -15.67 27.03
N ALA A 422 6.00 -14.84 26.84
CA ALA A 422 5.32 -14.65 25.56
C ALA A 422 5.42 -13.20 25.08
N THR A 423 5.96 -12.99 23.88
CA THR A 423 6.04 -11.66 23.25
C THR A 423 5.05 -11.58 22.11
N TYR A 424 4.16 -10.60 22.16
CA TYR A 424 3.20 -10.29 21.09
C TYR A 424 3.66 -9.04 20.37
N THR A 425 3.60 -9.06 19.04
CA THR A 425 4.01 -7.95 18.18
C THR A 425 2.87 -7.55 17.25
N LEU A 426 2.56 -6.27 17.25
CA LEU A 426 1.60 -5.62 16.38
C LEU A 426 2.34 -4.94 15.22
N ASN A 427 1.93 -5.25 13.99
CA ASN A 427 2.32 -4.51 12.80
C ASN A 427 1.07 -3.89 12.19
N ALA A 428 1.16 -2.66 11.73
CA ALA A 428 0.11 -2.00 10.98
C ALA A 428 0.69 -1.37 9.72
N THR A 429 -0.07 -1.46 8.63
CA THR A 429 0.23 -0.78 7.37
C THR A 429 -0.94 0.10 6.97
N GLY A 430 -0.61 1.23 6.37
CA GLY A 430 -1.54 2.20 5.82
C GLY A 430 -0.92 2.90 4.61
N PRO A 431 -1.60 3.91 4.06
CA PRO A 431 -1.10 4.68 2.93
C PRO A 431 0.31 5.25 3.18
N GLY A 432 0.61 5.65 4.43
CA GLY A 432 1.91 6.13 4.92
C GLY A 432 3.02 5.10 5.05
N GLY A 433 2.80 3.86 4.61
CA GLY A 433 3.74 2.75 4.81
C GLY A 433 3.47 1.96 6.11
N ALA A 434 4.52 1.36 6.67
CA ALA A 434 4.41 0.53 7.87
C ALA A 434 4.76 1.32 9.14
N CYS A 435 3.96 1.15 10.20
CA CYS A 435 4.32 1.67 11.51
C CYS A 435 5.62 1.05 12.05
N THR A 436 6.25 1.70 13.02
CA THR A 436 7.23 0.99 13.86
C THR A 436 6.51 -0.08 14.68
N PRO A 437 6.90 -1.36 14.61
CA PRO A 437 6.20 -2.44 15.31
C PRO A 437 6.14 -2.20 16.83
N SER A 438 4.96 -2.40 17.42
CA SER A 438 4.78 -2.32 18.87
C SER A 438 4.74 -3.72 19.46
N SER A 439 5.46 -3.95 20.56
CA SER A 439 5.48 -5.26 21.22
C SER A 439 5.22 -5.17 22.72
N VAL A 440 4.61 -6.22 23.27
CA VAL A 440 4.40 -6.41 24.71
C VAL A 440 4.86 -7.80 25.11
N THR A 441 5.57 -7.90 26.24
CA THR A 441 6.08 -9.17 26.77
C THR A 441 5.37 -9.53 28.06
N ILE A 442 4.84 -10.75 28.12
CA ILE A 442 4.14 -11.33 29.27
C ILE A 442 5.03 -12.38 29.91
N THR A 443 5.26 -12.28 31.22
CA THR A 443 6.00 -13.30 31.98
C THR A 443 5.06 -14.45 32.35
N ILE A 444 5.48 -15.69 32.09
CA ILE A 444 4.68 -16.88 32.39
C ILE A 444 5.37 -17.64 33.51
N THR A 445 4.76 -17.62 34.69
CA THR A 445 5.26 -18.37 35.85
C THR A 445 4.72 -19.80 35.81
N PRO A 446 5.56 -20.82 36.02
CA PRO A 446 5.09 -22.20 36.14
C PRO A 446 3.98 -22.32 37.20
N ALA A 447 2.99 -23.17 36.95
CA ALA A 447 2.02 -23.54 37.98
C ALA A 447 2.75 -24.21 39.15
N ALA A 448 2.34 -23.89 40.39
CA ALA A 448 2.93 -24.51 41.57
C ALA A 448 2.67 -26.02 41.55
N SER A 449 3.72 -26.83 41.71
CA SER A 449 3.61 -28.29 41.80
C SER A 449 2.95 -28.70 43.11
N VAL A 450 2.07 -29.71 43.06
CA VAL A 450 1.49 -30.35 44.25
C VAL A 450 2.61 -30.85 45.18
N ALA A 451 2.44 -30.67 46.49
CA ALA A 451 3.41 -31.15 47.47
C ALA A 451 3.54 -32.69 47.44
N THR A 452 4.73 -33.22 47.72
CA THR A 452 4.95 -34.66 47.90
C THR A 452 5.41 -34.98 49.32
N CYS A 453 4.90 -36.07 49.88
CA CYS A 453 5.15 -36.53 51.24
C CYS A 453 5.58 -38.00 51.25
N SER A 454 6.65 -38.30 51.99
CA SER A 454 7.04 -39.67 52.31
C SER A 454 7.32 -39.78 53.80
N LEU A 455 6.70 -40.75 54.47
CA LEU A 455 6.90 -41.07 55.87
C LEU A 455 7.27 -42.55 56.00
N THR A 456 8.35 -42.82 56.74
CA THR A 456 8.85 -44.17 57.00
C THR A 456 9.15 -44.34 58.49
N SER A 457 9.26 -45.58 58.95
CA SER A 457 9.68 -45.93 60.31
C SER A 457 10.92 -46.81 60.25
N SER A 458 11.83 -46.64 61.21
CA SER A 458 12.99 -47.51 61.37
C SER A 458 12.63 -48.95 61.73
N LEU A 459 11.44 -49.16 62.33
CA LEU A 459 10.95 -50.46 62.79
C LEU A 459 9.46 -50.62 62.44
N SER A 460 9.08 -51.80 61.93
CA SER A 460 7.67 -52.15 61.64
C SER A 460 6.94 -52.73 62.87
N SER A 461 7.68 -53.22 63.86
CA SER A 461 7.15 -53.66 65.16
C SER A 461 8.12 -53.36 66.30
N ILE A 462 7.57 -53.11 67.49
CA ILE A 462 8.32 -52.84 68.72
C ILE A 462 7.60 -53.50 69.92
N SER A 463 8.33 -53.85 70.97
CA SER A 463 7.69 -54.25 72.24
C SER A 463 6.98 -53.05 72.88
N ALA A 464 5.87 -53.28 73.57
CA ALA A 464 5.15 -52.19 74.24
C ALA A 464 6.06 -51.45 75.24
N GLY A 465 6.09 -50.11 75.13
CA GLY A 465 6.98 -49.23 75.90
C GLY A 465 8.33 -48.90 75.22
N ALA A 466 8.68 -49.57 74.12
CA ALA A 466 9.86 -49.21 73.32
C ALA A 466 9.58 -48.04 72.35
N SER A 467 10.64 -47.47 71.77
CA SER A 467 10.56 -46.34 70.84
C SER A 467 10.98 -46.74 69.43
N ALA A 468 10.45 -46.04 68.42
CA ALA A 468 10.86 -46.14 67.01
C ALA A 468 11.18 -44.75 66.45
N THR A 469 11.95 -44.69 65.37
CA THR A 469 12.28 -43.41 64.71
C THR A 469 11.51 -43.29 63.40
N LEU A 470 10.64 -42.28 63.30
CA LEU A 470 10.00 -41.88 62.06
C LEU A 470 10.95 -41.01 61.24
N SER A 471 11.01 -41.21 59.93
CA SER A 471 11.80 -40.38 59.00
C SER A 471 10.90 -39.89 57.87
N TRP A 472 11.01 -38.61 57.50
CA TRP A 472 10.20 -38.03 56.43
C TRP A 472 10.97 -37.15 55.46
N THR A 473 10.43 -37.04 54.25
CA THR A 473 10.81 -36.05 53.24
C THR A 473 9.57 -35.36 52.70
N VAL A 474 9.60 -34.03 52.63
CA VAL A 474 8.54 -33.21 52.05
C VAL A 474 9.13 -32.26 51.00
N THR A 475 8.54 -32.23 49.80
CA THR A 475 8.88 -31.23 48.77
C THR A 475 7.64 -30.49 48.31
N GLY A 476 7.77 -29.21 47.95
CA GLY A 476 6.65 -28.39 47.42
C GLY A 476 5.57 -27.97 48.43
N ALA A 477 5.66 -28.36 49.71
CA ALA A 477 4.78 -27.84 50.77
C ALA A 477 5.28 -26.48 51.30
N THR A 478 4.47 -25.77 52.11
CA THR A 478 4.80 -24.60 52.96
C THR A 478 4.55 -24.84 54.44
N SER A 479 3.75 -25.86 54.77
CA SER A 479 3.48 -26.32 56.13
C SER A 479 3.26 -27.83 56.13
N GLY A 480 3.46 -28.47 57.29
CA GLY A 480 3.10 -29.88 57.46
C GLY A 480 2.92 -30.26 58.91
N THR A 481 2.30 -31.42 59.14
CA THR A 481 2.05 -31.99 60.46
C THR A 481 2.27 -33.50 60.45
N ILE A 482 2.84 -34.03 61.53
CA ILE A 482 2.85 -35.46 61.83
C ILE A 482 1.92 -35.68 63.02
N THR A 483 0.91 -36.52 62.84
CA THR A 483 -0.07 -36.88 63.88
C THR A 483 -0.10 -38.38 64.10
N GLY A 484 -0.31 -38.81 65.34
CA GLY A 484 -0.46 -40.22 65.71
C GLY A 484 -0.56 -40.37 67.23
N PRO A 485 -0.62 -41.61 67.76
CA PRO A 485 -0.72 -41.84 69.20
C PRO A 485 0.43 -41.16 69.97
N GLY A 486 0.06 -40.22 70.85
CA GLY A 486 1.00 -39.47 71.70
C GLY A 486 1.81 -38.37 70.99
N VAL A 487 1.54 -38.08 69.71
CA VAL A 487 2.35 -37.14 68.91
C VAL A 487 1.46 -36.22 68.06
N THR A 488 1.75 -34.93 68.12
CA THR A 488 1.31 -33.93 67.13
C THR A 488 2.45 -32.93 66.94
N GLN A 489 3.15 -33.02 65.80
CA GLN A 489 4.31 -32.18 65.50
C GLN A 489 4.04 -31.33 64.26
N ASN A 490 4.16 -30.02 64.39
CA ASN A 490 4.09 -29.07 63.27
C ASN A 490 5.47 -28.91 62.61
N LEU A 491 5.48 -28.69 61.29
CA LEU A 491 6.67 -28.50 60.44
C LEU A 491 6.60 -27.11 59.77
N THR A 492 7.72 -26.36 59.72
CA THR A 492 7.84 -25.01 59.10
C THR A 492 8.92 -25.02 57.99
N ILE A 493 8.77 -24.31 56.86
CA ILE A 493 9.42 -24.61 55.53
C ILE A 493 10.12 -23.40 54.85
N PRO A 494 11.09 -23.55 53.87
CA PRO A 494 11.48 -24.75 53.06
C PRO A 494 12.97 -25.18 52.98
N PRO A 495 13.28 -26.40 52.46
CA PRO A 495 12.55 -27.67 52.37
C PRO A 495 13.13 -28.74 53.34
N ASN A 496 12.29 -29.44 54.12
CA ASN A 496 12.79 -30.24 55.25
C ASN A 496 12.71 -31.75 55.00
N SER A 497 13.82 -32.44 55.26
CA SER A 497 13.82 -33.82 55.75
C SER A 497 13.94 -33.80 57.27
N GLY A 498 13.48 -34.83 57.96
CA GLY A 498 13.58 -34.88 59.41
C GLY A 498 13.33 -36.26 59.99
N THR A 499 13.64 -36.38 61.27
CA THR A 499 13.41 -37.59 62.07
C THR A 499 12.72 -37.25 63.38
N LEU A 500 11.84 -38.13 63.86
CA LEU A 500 11.13 -37.98 65.12
C LEU A 500 11.09 -39.34 65.82
N THR A 501 11.67 -39.41 67.01
CA THR A 501 11.52 -40.59 67.86
C THR A 501 10.15 -40.57 68.52
N VAL A 502 9.42 -41.67 68.41
CA VAL A 502 8.08 -41.85 68.94
C VAL A 502 8.06 -43.05 69.88
N THR A 503 7.34 -42.92 70.99
CA THR A 503 7.10 -44.01 71.97
C THR A 503 5.60 -44.16 72.10
N PRO A 504 4.96 -45.08 71.35
CA PRO A 504 3.52 -45.23 71.40
C PRO A 504 3.08 -45.72 72.79
N PRO A 505 1.87 -45.34 73.27
CA PRO A 505 1.33 -45.81 74.54
C PRO A 505 1.32 -47.35 74.63
N SER A 506 1.62 -47.90 75.81
CA SER A 506 1.69 -49.35 76.00
C SER A 506 0.33 -50.06 75.97
N ASN A 507 -0.78 -49.30 75.96
CA ASN A 507 -2.16 -49.81 76.00
C ASN A 507 -2.82 -49.97 74.61
N ILE A 508 -2.04 -49.86 73.52
CA ILE A 508 -2.52 -50.04 72.14
C ILE A 508 -1.72 -51.15 71.45
N THR A 509 -2.34 -51.85 70.48
CA THR A 509 -1.71 -52.95 69.73
C THR A 509 -1.11 -52.49 68.39
N SER A 510 -1.47 -51.30 67.91
CA SER A 510 -0.88 -50.69 66.72
C SER A 510 -0.93 -49.16 66.83
N ALA A 511 0.11 -48.50 66.30
CA ALA A 511 0.21 -47.06 66.24
C ALA A 511 0.43 -46.60 64.80
N THR A 512 -0.55 -45.89 64.23
CA THR A 512 -0.44 -45.29 62.90
C THR A 512 -0.10 -43.81 63.03
N TYR A 513 0.97 -43.41 62.34
CA TYR A 513 1.40 -42.03 62.20
C TYR A 513 1.12 -41.55 60.78
N THR A 514 0.64 -40.32 60.67
CA THR A 514 0.23 -39.71 59.41
C THR A 514 0.97 -38.40 59.22
N LEU A 515 1.65 -38.27 58.08
CA LEU A 515 2.25 -37.03 57.60
C LEU A 515 1.30 -36.37 56.61
N ASN A 516 0.90 -35.14 56.92
CA ASN A 516 0.18 -34.24 56.04
C ASN A 516 1.05 -33.01 55.76
N ALA A 517 1.08 -32.55 54.52
CA ALA A 517 1.74 -31.29 54.19
C ALA A 517 0.97 -30.55 53.10
N THR A 518 0.94 -29.22 53.20
CA THR A 518 0.20 -28.35 52.29
C THR A 518 1.12 -27.27 51.75
N GLY A 519 1.13 -27.10 50.44
CA GLY A 519 1.87 -26.06 49.74
C GLY A 519 1.03 -25.22 48.79
N PRO A 520 1.66 -24.26 48.10
CA PRO A 520 1.01 -23.42 47.10
C PRO A 520 0.38 -24.21 45.94
N GLY A 521 0.92 -25.39 45.62
CA GLY A 521 0.36 -26.31 44.62
C GLY A 521 -0.69 -27.28 45.17
N GLY A 522 -1.07 -27.17 46.45
CA GLY A 522 -2.03 -28.06 47.11
C GLY A 522 -1.42 -28.98 48.16
N ALA A 523 -2.28 -29.80 48.79
CA ALA A 523 -1.88 -30.79 49.79
C ALA A 523 -1.25 -32.02 49.14
N CYS A 524 -0.22 -32.58 49.78
CA CYS A 524 0.29 -33.89 49.39
C CYS A 524 -0.74 -34.98 49.73
N ALA A 525 -0.66 -36.11 49.04
CA ALA A 525 -1.32 -37.32 49.51
C ALA A 525 -0.77 -37.69 50.90
N ALA A 526 -1.67 -37.92 51.86
CA ALA A 526 -1.30 -38.25 53.23
C ALA A 526 -0.42 -39.52 53.25
N SER A 527 0.77 -39.42 53.85
CA SER A 527 1.68 -40.56 53.97
C SER A 527 1.54 -41.18 55.36
N ASN A 528 1.19 -42.45 55.42
CA ASN A 528 0.98 -43.16 56.68
C ASN A 528 2.05 -44.23 56.90
N VAL A 529 2.41 -44.44 58.17
CA VAL A 529 3.22 -45.58 58.60
C VAL A 529 2.62 -46.15 59.88
N THR A 530 2.48 -47.47 59.93
CA THR A 530 1.94 -48.18 61.09
C THR A 530 3.02 -49.03 61.74
N ILE A 531 3.13 -48.92 63.05
CA ILE A 531 4.02 -49.70 63.90
C ILE A 531 3.17 -50.62 64.75
N THR A 532 3.43 -51.92 64.71
CA THR A 532 2.73 -52.92 65.54
C THR A 532 3.39 -53.00 66.92
N LEU A 533 2.58 -52.96 67.99
CA LEU A 533 3.07 -53.16 69.34
C LEU A 533 2.90 -54.63 69.72
N LEU A 534 4.04 -55.30 69.92
CA LEU A 534 4.05 -56.64 70.49
C LEU A 534 3.79 -56.53 72.00
N PRO A 535 2.99 -57.42 72.58
CA PRO A 535 2.82 -57.49 74.03
C PRO A 535 4.19 -57.51 74.71
N VAL A 536 4.34 -56.81 75.83
CA VAL A 536 5.40 -57.20 76.76
C VAL A 536 5.00 -58.58 77.22
N ASP A 537 5.82 -59.61 76.98
CA ASP A 537 5.65 -60.89 77.66
C ASP A 537 5.75 -60.61 79.17
N GLN A 538 4.60 -60.39 79.81
CA GLN A 538 4.45 -60.34 81.26
C GLN A 538 4.43 -61.74 81.85
N ASN A 539 4.57 -62.77 81.01
CA ASN A 539 4.71 -64.16 81.42
C ASN A 539 6.20 -64.53 81.40
N ASN A 540 6.92 -64.11 82.43
CA ASN A 540 8.08 -64.85 82.91
C ASN A 540 7.61 -66.08 83.72
N ASP A 541 6.73 -66.87 83.13
CA ASP A 541 6.47 -68.25 83.53
C ASP A 541 7.07 -69.10 82.42
N ASP A 542 8.37 -69.40 82.56
CA ASP A 542 9.05 -70.39 81.74
C ASP A 542 8.36 -71.75 81.95
N GLU A 543 7.36 -72.06 81.13
CA GLU A 543 6.90 -73.44 80.94
C GLU A 543 7.98 -74.19 80.14
N TYR A 544 8.98 -74.72 80.85
CA TYR A 544 9.97 -75.64 80.29
C TYR A 544 9.29 -76.96 79.93
N VAL A 545 9.03 -77.16 78.63
CA VAL A 545 8.71 -78.49 78.09
C VAL A 545 10.03 -79.21 77.81
N VAL A 546 10.28 -80.28 78.56
CA VAL A 546 11.42 -81.19 78.38
C VAL A 546 11.01 -82.25 77.35
N ASP A 547 11.55 -82.16 76.14
CA ASP A 547 11.43 -83.23 75.14
C ASP A 547 12.62 -84.20 75.29
N GLU A 548 12.26 -85.44 75.60
CA GLU A 548 13.01 -86.71 75.57
C GLU A 548 14.39 -86.82 76.27
N GLU A 549 14.39 -87.74 77.24
CA GLU A 549 15.51 -88.31 77.97
C GLU A 549 16.49 -89.03 77.02
N TYR A 550 17.78 -88.63 77.06
CA TYR A 550 18.86 -89.43 76.50
C TYR A 550 19.86 -89.74 77.62
N LEU A 551 19.70 -90.92 78.24
CA LEU A 551 20.69 -91.49 79.16
C LEU A 551 21.83 -92.12 78.34
N PRO A 552 23.09 -91.81 78.65
CA PRO A 552 24.18 -92.76 78.51
C PRO A 552 24.54 -93.34 79.88
N GLU A 553 24.71 -94.65 79.89
CA GLU A 553 25.06 -95.50 81.02
C GLU A 553 26.34 -95.06 81.75
N GLY A 554 26.26 -95.14 83.09
CA GLY A 554 27.34 -95.56 83.99
C GLY A 554 28.60 -94.71 84.05
N VAL A 555 28.75 -93.92 85.12
CA VAL A 555 29.94 -93.98 86.01
C VAL A 555 29.52 -93.56 87.42
N GLU A 556 30.03 -94.32 88.38
CA GLU A 556 29.74 -94.35 89.81
C GLU A 556 30.15 -93.10 90.59
N GLU A 557 29.49 -92.95 91.74
CA GLU A 557 29.82 -92.04 92.83
C GLU A 557 31.24 -92.28 93.36
N GLU A 558 32.00 -91.22 93.70
CA GLU A 558 32.82 -91.20 94.92
C GLU A 558 33.01 -89.78 95.48
N GLU A 559 32.60 -89.66 96.75
CA GLU A 559 33.19 -88.93 97.87
C GLU A 559 33.63 -87.45 97.77
N SER A 560 32.75 -86.58 98.32
CA SER A 560 32.93 -85.84 99.58
C SER A 560 34.36 -85.57 100.13
N ILE A 561 34.72 -84.28 100.28
CA ILE A 561 35.59 -83.79 101.37
C ILE A 561 35.02 -82.48 101.99
N VAL A 562 34.80 -82.54 103.31
CA VAL A 562 34.28 -81.60 104.35
C VAL A 562 35.36 -80.54 104.76
N PRO A 563 35.20 -79.44 105.60
CA PRO A 563 34.11 -78.98 106.51
C PRO A 563 33.74 -77.46 106.53
N GLY A 564 32.57 -77.14 107.14
CA GLY A 564 32.43 -75.94 107.99
C GLY A 564 31.07 -75.23 108.03
N VAL A 565 30.24 -75.55 109.05
CA VAL A 565 29.08 -74.79 109.58
C VAL A 565 27.85 -74.75 108.64
N GLY A 566 26.61 -75.10 109.01
CA GLY A 566 26.00 -75.34 110.31
C GLY A 566 24.62 -74.66 110.37
N LYS A 567 23.57 -75.42 110.00
CA LYS A 567 22.15 -75.36 110.40
C LYS A 567 21.21 -74.21 109.95
N THR A 568 20.17 -74.68 109.24
CA THR A 568 18.70 -74.41 109.37
C THR A 568 18.09 -73.12 108.80
N GLY A 569 17.13 -73.30 107.87
CA GLY A 569 15.88 -72.51 107.85
C GLY A 569 15.46 -71.83 106.53
N ILE A 570 14.90 -72.60 105.59
CA ILE A 570 13.79 -72.32 104.65
C ILE A 570 13.71 -70.98 103.85
N ALA A 571 13.52 -71.17 102.52
CA ALA A 571 12.85 -70.35 101.49
C ALA A 571 13.60 -69.17 100.84
N GLY A 572 13.69 -69.23 99.50
CA GLY A 572 14.01 -68.10 98.64
C GLY A 572 14.78 -68.51 97.39
N ASP A 573 14.08 -69.00 96.37
CA ASP A 573 14.63 -69.30 95.04
C ASP A 573 15.20 -68.04 94.38
N THR A 574 16.52 -68.01 94.19
CA THR A 574 17.17 -67.26 93.09
C THR A 574 18.51 -67.94 92.74
N PRO A 575 18.67 -68.48 91.52
CA PRO A 575 20.00 -68.67 90.95
C PRO A 575 20.52 -67.32 90.44
N LYS A 576 21.62 -66.85 91.03
CA LYS A 576 22.38 -65.69 90.54
C LYS A 576 22.95 -66.01 89.16
N ALA A 577 22.42 -65.38 88.11
CA ALA A 577 23.06 -65.33 86.81
C ALA A 577 24.25 -64.36 86.84
N VAL A 578 25.43 -64.89 86.52
CA VAL A 578 26.67 -64.15 86.29
C VAL A 578 26.61 -63.54 84.89
N THR A 579 26.80 -62.23 84.78
CA THR A 579 26.82 -61.52 83.50
C THR A 579 28.14 -61.79 82.76
N LEU A 580 28.05 -62.20 81.50
CA LEU A 580 29.14 -62.08 80.52
C LEU A 580 28.59 -61.52 79.21
N ALA A 581 29.28 -60.49 78.72
CA ALA A 581 29.02 -59.85 77.45
C ALA A 581 29.59 -60.69 76.29
N THR A 582 28.93 -60.69 75.13
CA THR A 582 29.38 -60.01 73.88
C THR A 582 28.82 -60.65 72.61
N ALA A 583 28.79 -59.79 71.58
CA ALA A 583 29.09 -60.06 70.17
C ALA A 583 28.18 -60.99 69.35
N GLY A 584 27.97 -60.56 68.10
CA GLY A 584 27.03 -61.15 67.16
C GLY A 584 27.28 -62.63 66.85
N THR A 585 26.21 -63.28 66.41
CA THR A 585 26.02 -64.72 66.15
C THR A 585 25.63 -65.55 67.38
N GLY A 586 24.33 -65.59 67.66
CA GLY A 586 23.72 -66.06 68.90
C GLY A 586 23.76 -67.58 69.14
N ALA A 587 24.71 -68.02 69.96
CA ALA A 587 24.64 -69.26 70.75
C ALA A 587 25.18 -68.98 72.17
N ILE A 588 24.53 -69.54 73.20
CA ILE A 588 24.96 -69.42 74.60
C ILE A 588 25.36 -70.81 75.09
N LEU A 589 26.53 -70.92 75.71
CA LEU A 589 27.02 -72.14 76.34
C LEU A 589 26.75 -72.06 77.85
N VAL A 590 26.00 -73.01 78.41
CA VAL A 590 25.72 -73.07 79.85
C VAL A 590 26.25 -74.39 80.41
N ILE A 591 27.11 -74.30 81.42
CA ILE A 591 27.59 -75.44 82.19
C ILE A 591 26.75 -75.52 83.45
N MET A 592 25.90 -76.55 83.57
CA MET A 592 25.19 -76.87 84.80
C MET A 592 25.72 -78.17 85.39
N LYS A 593 25.55 -78.35 86.71
CA LYS A 593 26.21 -79.40 87.53
C LYS A 593 26.08 -80.85 87.04
N THR A 594 25.20 -81.13 86.08
CA THR A 594 24.93 -82.50 85.57
C THR A 594 25.16 -82.67 84.06
N GLY A 595 25.78 -81.72 83.35
CA GLY A 595 26.15 -81.90 81.93
C GLY A 595 26.24 -80.61 81.12
N LEU A 596 26.84 -80.71 79.93
CA LEU A 596 27.06 -79.59 79.00
C LEU A 596 25.92 -79.51 77.98
N TRP A 597 25.26 -78.35 77.89
CA TRP A 597 24.11 -78.14 76.99
C TRP A 597 24.40 -76.99 76.02
N LEU A 598 24.12 -77.21 74.73
CA LEU A 598 24.28 -76.22 73.66
C LEU A 598 22.90 -75.71 73.20
N LEU A 599 22.57 -74.46 73.54
CA LEU A 599 21.33 -73.82 73.11
C LEU A 599 21.59 -72.99 71.83
N ARG A 600 20.93 -73.36 70.72
CA ARG A 600 20.84 -72.51 69.51
C ARG A 600 19.46 -71.85 69.45
N LYS A 601 19.46 -70.54 69.23
CA LYS A 601 18.26 -69.73 69.05
C LYS A 601 17.61 -70.06 67.69
N ARG A 602 16.29 -70.28 67.64
CA ARG A 602 15.51 -70.07 66.42
C ARG A 602 15.01 -68.64 66.40
#